data_AF-A0A380FCL2-F1
#
_entry.id   AF-A0A380FCL2-F1
#
_cell.length_a   1.000
_cell.length_b   1.000
_cell.length_c   1.000
_cell.angle_alpha   90.00
_cell.angle_beta   90.00
_cell.angle_gamma   90.00
#
_symmetry.space_group_name_H-M   'P 1'
#
loop_
_entity.id
_entity.type
_entity.pdbx_description
1 polymer ?
#
loop_
_entity_poly.entity_id
_entity_poly.type
_entity_poly.pdbx_seq_one_letter_code
_entity_poly.pdbx_strand_id
1 'polypeptide(L)'
;MVFIDGEILIPQGVINELQVIADANDSVKREKGQRGLDILNSLYDTKYPTRIIHPTKSHSDIDAMLIKLAQHYRAHIITTDFNLNKVCHVHGIQALNVNDLSEAIKPSVHQGDQFSLLLTKMGKEAGQAVGYLDDGTMVVVDNAKKHVGEHINIEVISLLQTSSGRIIFAKKLA
;
A
#
# COMPACT_ATOMS: atom_id res chain seq x y z
N MET A 1 11.92 6.25 -9.50
CA MET A 1 10.66 6.77 -10.06
C MET A 1 9.88 7.38 -8.90
N VAL A 2 9.42 8.62 -9.03
CA VAL A 2 8.68 9.30 -7.94
C VAL A 2 7.18 8.98 -8.10
N PHE A 3 6.50 8.59 -7.03
CA PHE A 3 5.08 8.19 -7.07
C PHE A 3 4.13 9.38 -7.30
N ILE A 4 4.46 10.55 -6.73
CA ILE A 4 3.72 11.80 -6.89
C ILE A 4 4.72 12.89 -7.27
N ASP A 5 4.39 13.68 -8.28
CA ASP A 5 5.12 14.89 -8.67
C ASP A 5 4.12 16.00 -9.03
N GLY A 6 4.52 17.26 -8.84
CA GLY A 6 3.69 18.43 -9.13
C GLY A 6 2.83 18.93 -7.96
N GLU A 7 1.77 19.67 -8.31
CA GLU A 7 0.84 20.33 -7.39
C GLU A 7 -0.29 19.39 -6.97
N ILE A 8 -0.62 19.36 -5.68
CA ILE A 8 -1.76 18.64 -5.11
C ILE A 8 -3.01 19.50 -5.23
N LEU A 9 -4.01 18.99 -5.94
CA LEU A 9 -5.30 19.65 -6.13
C LEU A 9 -6.35 18.98 -5.24
N ILE A 10 -6.96 19.74 -4.33
CA ILE A 10 -8.00 19.24 -3.42
C ILE A 10 -9.35 19.78 -3.90
N PRO A 11 -10.26 18.93 -4.42
CA PRO A 11 -11.60 19.38 -4.80
C PRO A 11 -12.43 19.79 -3.58
N GLN A 12 -13.07 20.97 -3.65
CA GLN A 12 -13.94 21.45 -2.58
C GLN A 12 -15.05 20.45 -2.21
N GLY A 13 -15.56 19.67 -3.18
CA GLY A 13 -16.58 18.65 -2.91
C GLY A 13 -16.10 17.55 -1.96
N VAL A 14 -14.82 17.17 -2.00
CA VAL A 14 -14.22 16.19 -1.09
C VAL A 14 -14.12 16.75 0.33
N ILE A 15 -13.76 18.03 0.47
CA ILE A 15 -13.72 18.71 1.77
C ILE A 15 -15.12 18.75 2.38
N ASN A 16 -16.14 19.06 1.58
CA ASN A 16 -17.52 19.11 2.04
C ASN A 16 -18.00 17.73 2.51
N GLU A 17 -17.66 16.66 1.79
CA GLU A 17 -18.01 15.29 2.20
C GLU A 17 -17.29 14.89 3.49
N LEU A 18 -16.00 15.22 3.63
CA LEU A 18 -15.26 14.98 4.86
C LEU A 18 -15.86 15.71 6.07
N GLN A 19 -16.35 16.94 5.89
CA GLN A 19 -17.07 17.68 6.93
C GLN A 19 -18.37 16.98 7.32
N VAL A 20 -19.20 16.57 6.35
CA VAL A 20 -20.43 15.81 6.62
C VAL A 20 -20.14 14.52 7.40
N ILE A 21 -19.05 13.82 7.05
CA ILE A 21 -18.61 12.61 7.75
C ILE A 21 -18.08 12.94 9.15
N ALA A 22 -17.34 14.03 9.32
CA ALA A 22 -16.82 14.51 10.60
C ALA A 22 -17.94 14.95 11.56
N ASP A 23 -19.09 15.36 11.04
CA ASP A 23 -20.27 15.73 11.83
C ASP A 23 -21.27 14.57 12.00
N ALA A 24 -20.92 13.36 11.55
CA ALA A 24 -21.79 12.20 11.66
C ALA A 24 -22.07 11.79 13.11
N ASN A 25 -23.29 11.33 13.38
CA ASN A 25 -23.67 10.77 14.69
C ASN A 25 -22.91 9.48 15.04
N ASP A 26 -22.50 8.73 14.01
CA ASP A 26 -21.69 7.53 14.15
C ASP A 26 -20.25 7.92 14.54
N SER A 27 -19.79 7.48 15.71
CA SER A 27 -18.49 7.85 16.26
C SER A 27 -17.32 7.44 15.37
N VAL A 28 -17.40 6.28 14.70
CA VAL A 28 -16.35 5.76 13.84
C VAL A 28 -16.26 6.58 12.56
N LYS A 29 -17.40 6.94 11.97
CA LYS A 29 -17.44 7.84 10.81
C LYS A 29 -16.89 9.22 11.17
N ARG A 30 -17.33 9.79 12.29
CA ARG A 30 -16.83 11.07 12.79
C ARG A 30 -15.32 11.09 12.97
N GLU A 31 -14.76 10.09 13.64
CA GLU A 31 -13.31 10.00 13.86
C GLU A 31 -12.54 9.92 12.52
N LYS A 32 -13.05 9.15 11.56
CA LYS A 32 -12.47 9.09 10.21
C LYS A 32 -12.54 10.42 9.47
N GLY A 33 -13.66 11.14 9.55
CA GLY A 33 -13.84 12.45 8.94
C GLY A 33 -12.89 13.49 9.53
N GLN A 34 -12.82 13.58 10.86
CA GLN A 34 -11.91 14.48 11.57
C GLN A 34 -10.45 14.19 11.20
N ARG A 35 -10.04 12.93 11.22
CA ARG A 35 -8.71 12.52 10.78
C ARG A 35 -8.43 12.90 9.32
N GLY A 36 -9.42 12.78 8.43
CA GLY A 36 -9.29 13.21 7.05
C GLY A 36 -9.02 14.71 6.92
N LEU A 37 -9.74 15.54 7.70
CA LEU A 37 -9.52 16.99 7.77
C LEU A 37 -8.14 17.34 8.33
N ASP A 38 -7.67 16.63 9.36
CA ASP A 38 -6.33 16.82 9.92
C ASP A 38 -5.24 16.50 8.88
N ILE A 39 -5.41 15.42 8.11
CA ILE A 39 -4.49 15.07 7.02
C ILE A 39 -4.50 16.15 5.94
N LEU A 40 -5.67 16.67 5.55
CA LEU A 40 -5.74 17.78 4.58
C LEU A 40 -4.95 19.00 5.03
N ASN A 41 -4.99 19.35 6.33
CA ASN A 41 -4.18 20.43 6.87
C ASN A 41 -2.68 20.13 6.75
N SER A 42 -2.26 18.93 7.15
CA SER A 42 -0.85 18.52 7.05
C SER A 42 -0.31 18.48 5.63
N LEU A 43 -1.15 18.33 4.59
CA LEU A 43 -0.72 18.39 3.20
C LEU A 43 -0.11 19.77 2.84
N TYR A 44 -0.63 20.85 3.44
CA TYR A 44 -0.11 22.20 3.25
C TYR A 44 1.28 22.41 3.86
N ASP A 45 1.64 21.60 4.86
CA ASP A 45 2.97 21.64 5.51
C ASP A 45 4.01 20.82 4.73
N THR A 46 3.61 20.11 3.68
CA THR A 46 4.53 19.35 2.84
C THR A 46 5.26 20.26 1.84
N LYS A 47 6.33 19.73 1.25
CA LYS A 47 7.06 20.41 0.16
C LYS A 47 6.28 20.51 -1.16
N TYR A 48 5.11 19.87 -1.27
CA TYR A 48 4.33 19.84 -2.49
C TYR A 48 3.31 21.00 -2.47
N PRO A 49 3.31 21.89 -3.48
CA PRO A 49 2.30 22.94 -3.58
C PRO A 49 0.90 22.34 -3.53
N THR A 50 0.04 22.88 -2.68
CA THR A 50 -1.30 22.36 -2.44
C THR A 50 -2.30 23.49 -2.57
N ARG A 51 -3.39 23.27 -3.31
CA ARG A 51 -4.51 24.24 -3.40
C ARG A 51 -5.87 23.57 -3.51
N ILE A 52 -6.88 24.29 -3.03
CA ILE A 52 -8.27 23.93 -3.21
C ILE A 52 -8.72 24.32 -4.62
N ILE A 53 -9.43 23.42 -5.30
CA ILE A 53 -10.06 23.67 -6.60
C ILE A 53 -11.58 23.52 -6.50
N HIS A 54 -12.28 24.38 -7.23
CA HIS A 54 -13.74 24.40 -7.23
C HIS A 54 -14.29 23.85 -8.56
N PRO A 55 -15.25 22.92 -8.52
CA PRO A 55 -15.94 22.51 -9.74
C PRO A 55 -16.79 23.66 -10.28
N THR A 56 -16.80 23.80 -11.61
CA THR A 56 -17.58 24.86 -12.31
C THR A 56 -19.09 24.63 -12.27
N LYS A 57 -19.53 23.43 -11.88
CA LYS A 57 -20.95 23.05 -11.73
C LYS A 57 -21.13 22.24 -10.46
N SER A 58 -22.31 22.30 -9.87
CA SER A 58 -22.70 21.37 -8.81
C SER A 58 -22.75 19.95 -9.38
N HIS A 59 -22.14 19.00 -8.70
CA HIS A 59 -22.13 17.58 -9.07
C HIS A 59 -22.76 16.80 -7.93
N SER A 60 -23.81 16.04 -8.21
CA SER A 60 -24.42 15.12 -7.25
C SER A 60 -23.58 13.86 -7.03
N ASP A 61 -22.70 13.56 -7.97
CA ASP A 61 -21.81 12.40 -7.98
C ASP A 61 -20.36 12.87 -7.90
N ILE A 62 -19.68 12.49 -6.81
CA ILE A 62 -18.31 12.88 -6.51
C ILE A 62 -17.34 12.24 -7.49
N ASP A 63 -17.56 11.00 -7.92
CA ASP A 63 -16.68 10.33 -8.87
C ASP A 63 -16.71 11.05 -10.22
N ALA A 64 -17.91 11.40 -10.69
CA ALA A 64 -18.07 12.19 -11.91
C ALA A 64 -17.43 13.58 -11.81
N MET A 65 -17.46 14.20 -10.63
CA MET A 65 -16.75 15.46 -10.38
C MET A 65 -15.23 15.27 -10.48
N LEU A 66 -14.68 14.25 -9.82
CA LEU A 66 -13.25 13.93 -9.82
C LEU A 66 -12.74 13.70 -11.24
N ILE A 67 -13.45 12.90 -12.04
CA ILE A 67 -13.10 12.62 -13.43
C ILE A 67 -13.04 13.90 -14.27
N LYS A 68 -14.04 14.78 -14.16
CA LYS A 68 -14.07 16.04 -14.92
C LYS A 68 -12.97 17.00 -14.50
N LEU A 69 -12.70 17.11 -13.20
CA LEU A 69 -11.61 17.95 -12.70
C LEU A 69 -10.26 17.41 -13.18
N ALA A 70 -10.03 16.09 -13.09
CA ALA A 70 -8.81 15.47 -13.59
C ALA A 70 -8.59 15.71 -15.09
N GLN A 71 -9.65 15.61 -15.92
CA GLN A 71 -9.57 15.95 -17.35
C GLN A 71 -9.26 17.44 -17.58
N HIS A 72 -9.93 18.33 -16.85
CA HIS A 72 -9.75 19.78 -17.00
C HIS A 72 -8.32 20.22 -16.65
N TYR A 73 -7.79 19.73 -15.54
CA TYR A 73 -6.44 20.05 -15.06
C TYR A 73 -5.35 19.17 -15.68
N ARG A 74 -5.72 18.16 -16.49
CA ARG A 74 -4.81 17.11 -16.99
C ARG A 74 -4.03 16.44 -15.85
N ALA A 75 -4.72 16.19 -14.74
CA ALA A 75 -4.18 15.64 -13.52
C ALA A 75 -4.42 14.13 -13.41
N HIS A 76 -3.64 13.49 -12.55
CA HIS A 76 -3.87 12.11 -12.11
C HIS A 76 -4.79 12.10 -10.88
N ILE A 77 -5.51 10.99 -10.67
CA ILE A 77 -6.37 10.81 -9.49
C ILE A 77 -5.63 9.91 -8.50
N ILE A 78 -5.42 10.39 -7.27
CA ILE A 78 -4.92 9.56 -6.16
C ILE A 78 -6.12 9.00 -5.42
N THR A 79 -6.18 7.68 -5.23
CA THR A 79 -7.31 7.02 -4.59
C THR A 79 -6.91 5.71 -3.91
N THR A 80 -7.80 5.15 -3.10
CA THR A 80 -7.74 3.76 -2.62
C THR A 80 -8.86 2.90 -3.21
N ASP A 81 -9.79 3.50 -3.97
CA ASP A 81 -10.96 2.84 -4.54
C ASP A 81 -10.64 2.16 -5.89
N PHE A 82 -10.74 0.84 -5.93
CA PHE A 82 -10.53 0.03 -7.13
C PHE A 82 -11.60 0.21 -8.22
N ASN A 83 -12.82 0.60 -7.87
CA ASN A 83 -13.86 0.90 -8.86
C ASN A 83 -13.57 2.25 -9.53
N LEU A 84 -13.16 3.26 -8.76
CA LEU A 84 -12.74 4.53 -9.33
C LEU A 84 -11.53 4.35 -10.26
N ASN A 85 -10.58 3.45 -9.95
CA ASN A 85 -9.50 3.09 -10.88
C ASN A 85 -10.02 2.65 -12.25
N LYS A 86 -11.03 1.76 -12.28
CA LYS A 86 -11.62 1.26 -13.55
C LYS A 86 -12.28 2.38 -14.34
N VAL A 87 -12.99 3.28 -13.65
CA VAL A 87 -13.62 4.45 -14.27
C VAL A 87 -12.55 5.38 -14.85
N CYS A 88 -11.48 5.68 -14.10
CA CYS A 88 -10.35 6.48 -14.58
C CYS A 88 -9.75 5.90 -15.87
N HIS A 89 -9.55 4.57 -15.92
CA HIS A 89 -9.01 3.88 -17.09
C HIS A 89 -9.87 4.07 -18.34
N VAL A 90 -11.21 3.93 -18.22
CA VAL A 90 -12.14 4.18 -19.33
C VAL A 90 -12.05 5.62 -19.85
N HIS A 91 -11.78 6.58 -18.96
CA HIS A 91 -11.63 7.99 -19.29
C HIS A 91 -10.21 8.42 -19.67
N GLY A 92 -9.25 7.49 -19.75
CA GLY A 92 -7.85 7.79 -20.08
C GLY A 92 -7.12 8.59 -19.01
N ILE A 93 -7.59 8.54 -17.75
CA ILE A 93 -6.96 9.18 -16.59
C ILE A 93 -6.13 8.13 -15.85
N GLN A 94 -4.89 8.47 -15.50
CA GLN A 94 -4.08 7.62 -14.63
C GLN A 94 -4.58 7.72 -13.19
N ALA A 95 -4.96 6.58 -12.62
CA ALA A 95 -5.23 6.43 -11.20
C ALA A 95 -3.96 5.97 -10.48
N LEU A 96 -3.56 6.72 -9.46
CA LEU A 96 -2.46 6.39 -8.55
C LEU A 96 -3.05 5.78 -7.28
N ASN A 97 -3.12 4.45 -7.23
CA ASN A 97 -3.72 3.76 -6.09
C ASN A 97 -2.67 3.49 -5.00
N VAL A 98 -2.94 3.95 -3.78
CA VAL A 98 -2.00 3.81 -2.65
C VAL A 98 -1.85 2.35 -2.20
N ASN A 99 -2.89 1.52 -2.38
CA ASN A 99 -2.81 0.09 -2.09
C ASN A 99 -1.89 -0.62 -3.09
N ASP A 100 -1.97 -0.24 -4.37
CA ASP A 100 -1.09 -0.79 -5.41
C ASP A 100 0.37 -0.38 -5.16
N LEU A 101 0.61 0.85 -4.70
CA LEU A 101 1.94 1.29 -4.25
C LEU A 101 2.44 0.45 -3.09
N SER A 102 1.61 0.24 -2.06
CA SER A 102 1.94 -0.56 -0.88
C SER A 102 2.36 -1.99 -1.27
N GLU A 103 1.68 -2.59 -2.25
CA GLU A 103 2.05 -3.89 -2.78
C GLU A 103 3.37 -3.84 -3.56
N ALA A 104 3.56 -2.82 -4.41
CA ALA A 104 4.75 -2.68 -5.25
C ALA A 104 6.06 -2.42 -4.48
N ILE A 105 5.98 -1.89 -3.25
CA ILE A 105 7.14 -1.65 -2.39
C ILE A 105 7.46 -2.81 -1.46
N LYS A 106 6.62 -3.85 -1.39
CA LYS A 106 6.93 -5.04 -0.58
C LYS A 106 8.17 -5.73 -1.15
N PRO A 107 9.12 -6.16 -0.31
CA PRO A 107 10.25 -6.94 -0.76
C PRO A 107 9.77 -8.19 -1.52
N SER A 108 10.09 -8.25 -2.81
CA SER A 108 9.63 -9.33 -3.67
C SER A 108 10.65 -10.47 -3.61
N VAL A 109 10.42 -11.44 -2.72
CA VAL A 109 11.13 -12.73 -2.76
C VAL A 109 10.40 -13.66 -3.72
N HIS A 110 11.14 -14.22 -4.68
CA HIS A 110 10.66 -15.14 -5.71
C HIS A 110 11.26 -16.54 -5.51
N GLN A 111 10.63 -17.54 -6.13
CA GLN A 111 11.20 -18.87 -6.22
C GLN A 111 12.54 -18.82 -6.98
N GLY A 112 13.56 -19.47 -6.44
CA GLY A 112 14.92 -19.47 -6.97
C GLY A 112 15.81 -18.34 -6.45
N ASP A 113 15.25 -17.33 -5.76
CA ASP A 113 16.07 -16.28 -5.15
C ASP A 113 17.04 -16.86 -4.13
N GLN A 114 18.25 -16.32 -4.11
CA GLN A 114 19.31 -16.73 -3.22
C GLN A 114 19.77 -15.56 -2.35
N PHE A 115 19.81 -15.77 -1.04
CA PHE A 115 20.25 -14.75 -0.10
C PHE A 115 20.73 -15.37 1.21
N SER A 116 21.43 -14.57 2.02
CA SER A 116 21.86 -14.96 3.37
C SER A 116 20.78 -14.65 4.39
N LEU A 117 20.49 -15.59 5.27
CA LEU A 117 19.44 -15.48 6.28
C LEU A 117 19.95 -15.95 7.65
N LEU A 118 19.70 -15.16 8.70
CA LEU A 118 19.89 -15.58 10.08
C LEU A 118 18.80 -16.56 10.50
N LEU A 119 19.20 -17.76 10.92
CA LEU A 119 18.28 -18.72 11.51
C LEU A 119 18.12 -18.44 12.99
N THR A 120 16.90 -18.08 13.39
CA THR A 120 16.62 -17.61 14.76
C THR A 120 16.15 -18.72 15.68
N LYS A 121 15.48 -19.75 15.16
CA LYS A 121 14.95 -20.86 15.96
C LYS A 121 14.76 -22.15 15.17
N MET A 122 14.52 -23.25 15.89
CA MET A 122 14.15 -24.54 15.29
C MET A 122 12.75 -24.47 14.65
N GLY A 123 12.60 -25.14 13.51
CA GLY A 123 11.31 -25.29 12.82
C GLY A 123 10.41 -26.36 13.43
N LYS A 124 9.21 -26.50 12.86
CA LYS A 124 8.19 -27.43 13.35
C LYS A 124 8.54 -28.88 12.99
N GLU A 125 9.05 -29.13 11.79
CA GLU A 125 9.43 -30.47 11.35
C GLU A 125 10.88 -30.80 11.67
N ALA A 126 11.17 -32.11 11.72
CA ALA A 126 12.52 -32.58 11.99
C ALA A 126 13.49 -32.10 10.91
N GLY A 127 14.54 -31.37 11.32
CA GLY A 127 15.57 -30.86 10.40
C GLY A 127 15.36 -29.40 9.97
N GLN A 128 14.19 -28.81 10.22
CA GLN A 128 13.92 -27.42 9.86
C GLN A 128 14.52 -26.40 10.83
N ALA A 129 14.85 -25.24 10.28
CA ALA A 129 15.10 -24.00 11.03
C ALA A 129 14.25 -22.87 10.46
N VAL A 130 14.07 -21.80 11.24
CA VAL A 130 13.24 -20.65 10.88
C VAL A 130 14.05 -19.36 11.03
N GLY A 131 14.04 -18.55 9.99
CA GLY A 131 14.47 -17.15 10.00
C GLY A 131 13.32 -16.23 9.61
N TYR A 132 13.60 -14.94 9.63
CA TYR A 132 12.64 -13.89 9.28
C TYR A 132 13.30 -12.89 8.35
N LEU A 133 12.55 -12.42 7.35
CA LEU A 133 12.92 -11.22 6.60
C LEU A 133 12.68 -9.97 7.46
N ASP A 134 13.20 -8.83 7.01
CA ASP A 134 13.05 -7.54 7.71
C ASP A 134 11.59 -7.10 7.89
N ASP A 135 10.71 -7.55 7.00
CA ASP A 135 9.26 -7.29 7.07
C ASP A 135 8.49 -8.27 7.98
N GLY A 136 9.20 -9.20 8.62
CA GLY A 136 8.63 -10.23 9.50
C GLY A 136 8.14 -11.49 8.77
N THR A 137 8.30 -11.59 7.45
CA THR A 137 7.94 -12.80 6.70
C THR A 137 8.75 -13.99 7.20
N MET A 138 8.06 -15.07 7.56
CA MET A 138 8.68 -16.29 8.07
C MET A 138 9.30 -17.10 6.94
N VAL A 139 10.57 -17.45 7.09
CA VAL A 139 11.31 -18.31 6.16
C VAL A 139 11.66 -19.63 6.85
N VAL A 140 11.10 -20.73 6.35
CA VAL A 140 11.36 -22.09 6.83
C VAL A 140 12.42 -22.72 5.93
N VAL A 141 13.55 -23.10 6.51
CA VAL A 141 14.69 -23.68 5.79
C VAL A 141 14.85 -25.14 6.15
N ASP A 142 14.77 -26.01 5.14
CA ASP A 142 14.94 -27.45 5.32
C ASP A 142 16.41 -27.84 5.52
N ASN A 143 16.65 -28.93 6.27
CA ASN A 143 17.97 -29.45 6.65
C ASN A 143 18.91 -28.42 7.32
N ALA A 144 18.38 -27.39 7.94
CA ALA A 144 19.14 -26.28 8.51
C ALA A 144 19.12 -26.20 10.04
N LYS A 145 18.48 -27.17 10.74
CA LYS A 145 18.37 -27.18 12.21
C LYS A 145 19.69 -26.98 12.97
N LYS A 146 20.80 -27.49 12.44
CA LYS A 146 22.13 -27.39 13.08
C LYS A 146 22.75 -25.99 12.98
N HIS A 147 22.21 -25.12 12.13
CA HIS A 147 22.71 -23.78 11.86
C HIS A 147 21.87 -22.69 12.55
N VAL A 148 21.03 -23.05 13.54
CA VAL A 148 20.32 -22.06 14.35
C VAL A 148 21.31 -21.19 15.10
N GLY A 149 21.18 -19.88 14.97
CA GLY A 149 22.12 -18.87 15.46
C GLY A 149 23.10 -18.36 14.40
N GLU A 150 23.12 -18.96 13.20
CA GLU A 150 24.06 -18.63 12.13
C GLU A 150 23.36 -17.97 10.93
N HIS A 151 24.11 -17.17 10.18
CA HIS A 151 23.72 -16.72 8.85
C HIS A 151 24.12 -17.78 7.82
N ILE A 152 23.16 -18.28 7.05
CA ILE A 152 23.41 -19.24 5.97
C ILE A 152 22.86 -18.74 4.65
N ASN A 153 23.53 -19.10 3.54
CA ASN A 153 23.00 -18.90 2.21
C ASN A 153 21.89 -19.92 1.94
N ILE A 154 20.78 -19.44 1.42
CA ILE A 154 19.60 -20.25 1.10
C ILE A 154 19.13 -19.99 -0.33
N GLU A 155 18.36 -20.93 -0.87
CA GLU A 155 17.62 -20.78 -2.13
C GLU A 155 16.15 -21.03 -1.85
N VAL A 156 15.30 -20.10 -2.30
CA VAL A 156 13.85 -20.18 -2.14
C VAL A 156 13.28 -21.29 -3.02
N ILE A 157 12.61 -22.26 -2.40
CA ILE A 157 11.97 -23.38 -3.08
C ILE A 157 10.53 -23.06 -3.42
N SER A 158 9.76 -22.47 -2.51
CA SER A 158 8.35 -22.17 -2.74
C SER A 158 7.83 -21.12 -1.78
N LEU A 159 6.66 -20.57 -2.12
CA LEU A 159 5.97 -19.54 -1.38
C LEU A 159 4.59 -20.09 -1.02
N LEU A 160 4.22 -20.02 0.26
CA LEU A 160 2.90 -20.42 0.74
C LEU A 160 2.18 -19.21 1.32
N GLN A 161 1.08 -18.83 0.69
CA GLN A 161 0.18 -17.82 1.24
C GLN A 161 -0.81 -18.48 2.21
N THR A 162 -0.90 -17.95 3.42
CA THR A 162 -1.88 -18.36 4.44
C THR A 162 -2.78 -17.17 4.80
N SER A 163 -3.87 -17.43 5.52
CA SER A 163 -4.75 -16.38 6.05
C SER A 163 -4.05 -15.45 7.06
N SER A 164 -2.98 -15.91 7.72
CA SER A 164 -2.21 -15.13 8.69
C SER A 164 -0.97 -14.45 8.09
N GLY A 165 -0.69 -14.65 6.81
CA GLY A 165 0.47 -14.06 6.14
C GLY A 165 1.17 -15.00 5.17
N ARG A 166 2.36 -14.60 4.74
CA ARG A 166 3.20 -15.32 3.76
C ARG A 166 4.27 -16.14 4.50
N ILE A 167 4.48 -17.37 4.06
CA ILE A 167 5.56 -18.25 4.51
C ILE A 167 6.42 -18.58 3.29
N ILE A 168 7.73 -18.50 3.45
CA ILE A 168 8.71 -18.83 2.42
C ILE A 168 9.36 -20.15 2.81
N PHE A 169 9.41 -21.11 1.88
CA PHE A 169 10.16 -22.35 2.05
C PHE A 169 11.45 -22.28 1.25
N ALA A 170 12.55 -22.64 1.88
CA ALA A 170 13.87 -22.59 1.28
C ALA A 170 14.71 -23.82 1.64
N LYS A 171 15.78 -24.05 0.90
CA LYS A 171 16.84 -25.01 1.23
C LYS A 171 18.13 -24.26 1.49
N LYS A 172 18.98 -24.83 2.34
CA LYS A 172 20.36 -24.40 2.46
C LYS A 172 21.09 -24.60 1.12
N LEU A 173 21.85 -23.59 0.69
CA LEU A 173 22.86 -23.74 -0.36
C LEU A 173 24.13 -24.32 0.26
N ALA A 174 24.73 -25.29 -0.43
CA ALA A 174 25.95 -25.98 0.01
C ALA A 174 27.14 -25.03 0.14
#